data_AF-X1BKE0-F1
#
_entry.id   AF-X1BKE0-F1
#
_cell.length_a   1.000
_cell.length_b   1.000
_cell.length_c   1.000
_cell.angle_alpha   90.00
_cell.angle_beta   90.00
_cell.angle_gamma   90.00
#
_symmetry.space_group_name_H-M   'P 1'
#
loop_
_entity.id
_entity.type
_entity.pdbx_description
1 polymer ?
#
loop_
_entity_poly.entity_id
_entity_poly.type
_entity_poly.pdbx_seq_one_letter_code
_entity_poly.pdbx_strand_id
1 'polypeptide(L)' 'KPYDIKMKQNYDVYVDDNPNLVEPIKKLKNRNLLLFDQPWNQNSVCENNVYRVYNWEEVYKKIGEL' A
#
# COMPACT_ATOMS: atom_id res chain seq x y z
N LYS A 1 -1.01 3.22 17.34
CA LYS A 1 -0.59 4.35 16.48
C LYS A 1 -1.67 4.61 15.41
N PRO A 2 -1.72 5.78 14.74
CA PRO A 2 -2.80 6.13 13.81
C PRO A 2 -3.05 5.12 12.68
N TYR A 3 -2.04 4.37 12.24
CA TYR A 3 -2.19 3.32 11.21
C TYR A 3 -2.96 2.08 11.68
N ASP A 4 -3.05 1.81 12.98
CA ASP A 4 -3.82 0.66 13.50
C ASP A 4 -5.32 0.80 13.19
N ILE A 5 -5.80 2.04 13.02
CA ILE A 5 -7.19 2.31 12.62
C ILE A 5 -7.43 1.87 11.17
N LYS A 6 -6.48 2.15 10.25
CA LYS A 6 -6.58 1.74 8.85
C LYS A 6 -6.60 0.22 8.71
N MET A 7 -5.80 -0.48 9.50
CA MET A 7 -5.77 -1.95 9.50
C MET A 7 -7.08 -2.58 10.00
N LYS A 8 -7.88 -1.88 10.81
CA LYS A 8 -9.21 -2.34 11.23
C LYS A 8 -10.26 -2.22 10.11
N GLN A 9 -10.03 -1.35 9.14
CA GLN A 9 -10.89 -1.28 7.96
C GLN A 9 -10.60 -2.50 7.08
N ASN A 10 -11.60 -2.99 6.35
CA ASN A 10 -11.50 -4.23 5.57
C ASN A 10 -11.56 -3.95 4.07
N TYR A 11 -10.69 -3.05 3.60
CA TYR A 11 -10.53 -2.81 2.17
C TYR A 11 -9.65 -3.86 1.52
N ASP A 12 -9.99 -4.20 0.27
CA ASP A 12 -9.18 -5.08 -0.58
C ASP A 12 -7.91 -4.37 -1.06
N VAL A 13 -7.97 -3.06 -1.30
CA VAL A 13 -6.86 -2.22 -1.77
C VAL A 13 -6.75 -0.94 -0.95
N TYR A 14 -5.53 -0.62 -0.52
CA TYR A 14 -5.15 0.65 0.09
C TYR A 14 -4.28 1.42 -0.90
N VAL A 15 -4.54 2.72 -1.06
CA VAL A 15 -3.66 3.65 -1.76
C VAL A 15 -3.20 4.69 -0.76
N ASP A 16 -1.92 4.69 -0.40
CA ASP A 16 -1.41 5.47 0.73
C ASP A 16 0.09 5.70 0.57
N ASP A 17 0.58 6.84 1.05
CA ASP A 17 2.01 7.17 1.06
C ASP A 17 2.71 6.77 2.37
N ASN A 18 1.96 6.34 3.39
CA ASN A 18 2.49 6.06 4.72
C ASN A 18 3.28 4.73 4.76
N PRO A 19 4.62 4.77 4.95
CA PRO A 19 5.44 3.56 4.96
C PRO A 19 5.13 2.63 6.14
N ASN A 20 4.48 3.12 7.21
CA ASN A 20 4.09 2.30 8.36
C ASN A 20 3.02 1.25 8.02
N LEU A 21 2.39 1.32 6.84
CA LEU A 21 1.41 0.33 6.36
C LEU A 21 2.07 -0.87 5.67
N VAL A 22 3.32 -0.76 5.23
CA VAL A 22 4.01 -1.79 4.44
C VAL A 22 4.09 -3.11 5.19
N GLU A 23 4.71 -3.12 6.37
CA GLU A 23 4.90 -4.35 7.15
C GLU A 23 3.58 -4.97 7.68
N PRO A 24 2.60 -4.19 8.17
CA PRO A 24 1.29 -4.74 8.50
C PRO A 24 0.55 -5.36 7.31
N ILE A 25 0.58 -4.72 6.13
CA ILE A 25 -0.11 -5.24 4.94
C ILE A 25 0.57 -6.52 4.43
N LYS A 26 1.91 -6.59 4.41
CA LYS A 26 2.63 -7.84 4.06
C LYS A 26 2.18 -9.06 4.85
N LYS A 27 1.76 -8.87 6.10
CA LYS A 27 1.25 -9.95 6.97
C LYS A 27 -0.19 -10.35 6.66
N LEU A 28 -0.96 -9.49 5.99
CA LEU A 28 -2.36 -9.71 5.61
C LEU A 28 -2.48 -10.00 4.11
N LYS A 29 -2.29 -11.27 3.75
CA LYS A 29 -2.23 -11.73 2.34
C LYS A 29 -3.47 -11.44 1.49
N ASN A 30 -4.60 -11.10 2.11
CA ASN A 30 -5.87 -10.80 1.43
C ASN A 30 -6.09 -9.30 1.18
N ARG A 31 -5.06 -8.48 1.32
CA ARG A 31 -5.14 -7.02 1.15
C ARG A 31 -3.96 -6.55 0.33
N ASN A 32 -4.15 -5.53 -0.48
CA ASN A 32 -3.08 -4.95 -1.28
C ASN A 32 -2.79 -3.51 -0.84
N LEU A 33 -1.52 -3.11 -0.87
CA LEU A 33 -1.10 -1.73 -0.67
C LEU A 33 -0.44 -1.22 -1.94
N LEU A 34 -1.01 -0.16 -2.50
CA LEU A 34 -0.36 0.68 -3.50
C LEU A 34 0.33 1.82 -2.73
N LEU A 35 1.61 1.64 -2.43
CA LEU A 35 2.44 2.64 -1.76
C LEU A 35 2.74 3.76 -2.76
N PHE A 36 2.03 4.88 -2.60
CA PHE A 36 2.22 6.05 -3.47
C PHE A 36 3.58 6.67 -3.20
N ASP A 37 4.38 6.85 -4.23
CA ASP A 37 5.77 7.28 -4.11
C ASP A 37 5.87 8.70 -3.53
N GLN A 38 6.64 8.84 -2.44
CA GLN A 38 6.90 10.10 -1.77
C GLN A 38 8.32 10.10 -1.18
N PRO A 39 8.94 11.27 -0.93
CA PRO A 39 10.32 11.34 -0.40
C PRO A 39 10.54 10.56 0.91
N TRP A 40 9.54 10.48 1.78
CA TRP A 40 9.65 9.82 3.09
C TRP A 40 9.53 8.29 3.06
N ASN A 41 9.10 7.70 1.95
CA ASN A 41 8.88 6.25 1.85
C ASN A 41 9.86 5.53 0.89
N GLN A 42 10.90 6.21 0.41
CA GLN A 42 11.86 5.69 -0.58
C GLN A 42 12.59 4.43 -0.12
N ASN A 43 12.88 4.30 1.18
CA ASN A 43 13.56 3.12 1.75
C ASN A 43 12.62 1.94 2.04
N SER A 44 11.32 2.06 1.72
CA SER A 44 10.35 0.99 1.95
C SER A 44 10.47 -0.09 0.88
N VAL A 45 10.69 -1.32 1.31
CA VAL A 45 10.74 -2.51 0.45
C VAL A 45 9.33 -2.93 0.06
N CYS A 46 8.97 -2.75 -1.21
CA CYS A 46 7.70 -3.18 -1.78
C CYS A 46 7.84 -4.58 -2.38
N GLU A 47 7.18 -5.56 -1.75
CA GLU A 47 7.20 -6.97 -2.14
C GLU A 47 5.85 -7.62 -1.78
N ASN A 48 5.57 -8.79 -2.36
CA ASN A 48 4.31 -9.52 -2.19
C ASN A 48 3.09 -8.69 -2.65
N ASN A 49 2.23 -8.32 -1.71
CA ASN A 49 1.00 -7.55 -1.86
C ASN A 49 1.20 -6.04 -1.62
N VAL A 50 2.46 -5.58 -1.65
CA VAL A 50 2.81 -4.16 -1.59
C VAL A 50 3.47 -3.75 -2.91
N TYR A 51 2.89 -2.76 -3.58
CA TYR A 51 3.33 -2.28 -4.89
C TYR A 51 3.63 -0.78 -4.80
N ARG A 52 4.76 -0.33 -5.34
CA ARG A 52 5.04 1.10 -5.47
C ARG A 52 4.34 1.64 -6.72
N VAL A 53 3.71 2.81 -6.59
CA VAL A 53 3.06 3.52 -7.69
C VAL A 53 3.47 5.00 -7.65
N TYR A 54 3.71 5.63 -8.78
CA TYR A 54 4.24 6.99 -8.86
C TYR A 54 3.19 8.05 -9.19
N ASN A 55 2.00 7.64 -9.65
CA ASN A 55 0.94 8.53 -10.10
C ASN A 55 -0.43 7.81 -10.11
N TRP A 56 -1.50 8.57 -10.37
CA TRP A 56 -2.87 8.05 -10.41
C TRP A 56 -3.16 7.12 -11.59
N GLU A 57 -2.46 7.27 -12.71
CA GLU A 57 -2.60 6.37 -13.86
C GLU A 57 -2.11 4.96 -13.52
N GLU A 58 -0.97 4.87 -12.83
CA GLU A 58 -0.44 3.60 -12.31
C GLU A 58 -1.33 2.99 -11.24
N VAL A 59 -1.94 3.82 -10.37
CA VAL A 59 -2.94 3.35 -9.40
C VAL A 59 -4.10 2.68 -10.12
N TYR A 60 -4.70 3.35 -11.10
CA TYR A 60 -5.83 2.83 -11.85
C TYR A 60 -5.47 1.54 -12.59
N LYS A 61 -4.32 1.54 -13.29
CA LYS A 61 -3.82 0.36 -14.00
C LYS A 61 -3.61 -0.81 -13.05
N LYS A 62 -2.95 -0.60 -11.91
CA LYS A 62 -2.64 -1.66 -10.95
C LYS A 62 -3.92 -2.24 -10.34
N ILE A 63 -4.93 -1.43 -10.02
CA ILE A 63 -6.23 -1.92 -9.54
C ILE A 63 -6.87 -2.88 -10.55
N GLY A 64 -6.73 -2.64 -11.85
CA GLY A 64 -7.25 -3.55 -12.88
C GLY A 64 -6.45 -4.86 -13.06
N GLU A 65 -5.26 -4.96 -12.48
CA GLU A 65 -4.39 -6.15 -12.53
C GLU A 65 -4.50 -7.04 -11.28
N LEU A 66 -5.04 -6.50 -10.17
CA LEU A 66 -5.22 -7.20 -8.89
C LEU A 66 -6.47 -8.08 -8.90
#